data_AF-A0AAN8U3L3-F1
#
_entry.id   AF-A0AAN8U3L3-F1
#
_cell.length_a   1.000
_cell.length_b   1.000
_cell.length_c   1.000
_cell.angle_alpha   90.00
_cell.angle_beta   90.00
_cell.angle_gamma   90.00
#
_symmetry.space_group_name_H-M   'P 1'
#
loop_
_entity.id
_entity.type
_entity.pdbx_description
1 polymer ?
#
loop_
_entity_poly.entity_id
_entity_poly.type
_entity_poly.pdbx_seq_one_letter_code
_entity_poly.pdbx_strand_id
1 'polypeptide(L)'
;MVLHNKLSTCCISHEFYKVATNNPNKIAVIQACGGLKIAKEFRLSCSENGDQDTREKFQEFISSKRESVNPPVYECDQCFTFSEILSAVDSLSSRLRCILDGGDDPNLVKPSSVPRTS
;
A
#
# COMPACT_ATOMS: atom_id res chain seq x y z
N MET A 1 39.68 21.79 0.61
CA MET A 1 38.54 21.31 1.43
C MET A 1 37.26 21.59 0.65
N VAL A 2 36.69 20.57 0.01
CA VAL A 2 35.41 20.71 -0.69
C VAL A 2 34.31 20.65 0.37
N LEU A 3 33.63 21.77 0.57
CA LEU A 3 32.47 21.87 1.44
C LEU A 3 31.40 20.95 0.84
N HIS A 4 31.12 19.82 1.48
CA HIS A 4 29.97 18.98 1.13
C HIS A 4 28.71 19.77 1.46
N ASN A 5 28.27 20.62 0.52
CA ASN A 5 26.91 21.14 0.53
C ASN A 5 26.01 19.92 0.53
N LYS A 6 25.26 19.76 1.63
CA LYS A 6 24.20 18.76 1.77
C LYS A 6 23.21 19.06 0.64
N LEU A 7 23.40 18.45 -0.53
CA LEU A 7 22.65 18.74 -1.74
C LEU A 7 21.17 18.57 -1.39
N SER A 8 20.45 19.69 -1.37
CA SER A 8 18.99 19.67 -1.35
C SER A 8 18.54 18.82 -2.52
N THR A 9 17.70 17.82 -2.26
CA THR A 9 17.22 16.93 -3.30
C THR A 9 16.43 17.72 -4.34
N CYS A 10 16.69 17.47 -5.62
CA CYS A 10 16.10 18.28 -6.70
C CYS A 10 14.61 17.99 -6.94
N CYS A 11 14.06 16.91 -6.40
CA CYS A 11 12.65 16.57 -6.47
C CYS A 11 12.24 15.60 -5.36
N ILE A 12 10.92 15.40 -5.20
CA ILE A 12 10.35 14.45 -4.23
C ILE A 12 10.85 13.02 -4.45
N SER A 13 11.04 12.60 -5.71
CA SER A 13 11.55 11.27 -6.04
C SER A 13 12.98 11.06 -5.53
N HIS A 14 13.84 12.09 -5.61
CA HIS A 14 15.20 12.00 -5.09
C HIS A 14 15.25 12.00 -3.56
N GLU A 15 14.39 12.76 -2.89
CA GLU A 15 14.29 12.69 -1.42
C GLU A 15 13.77 11.32 -0.98
N PHE A 16 12.73 10.80 -1.64
CA PHE A 16 12.25 9.45 -1.39
C PHE A 16 13.35 8.41 -1.61
N TYR A 17 14.03 8.43 -2.76
CA TYR A 17 15.11 7.51 -3.09
C TYR A 17 16.22 7.55 -2.04
N LYS A 18 16.64 8.75 -1.64
CA LYS A 18 17.65 8.96 -0.61
C LYS A 18 17.19 8.41 0.75
N VAL A 19 15.96 8.65 1.17
CA VAL A 19 15.45 8.13 2.46
C VAL A 19 15.32 6.60 2.39
N ALA A 20 14.80 6.07 1.29
CA ALA A 20 14.57 4.64 1.08
C ALA A 20 15.87 3.84 1.07
N THR A 21 16.89 4.31 0.34
CA THR A 21 18.22 3.68 0.28
C THR A 21 18.95 3.68 1.61
N ASN A 22 18.77 4.71 2.44
CA ASN A 22 19.36 4.77 3.77
C ASN A 22 18.60 3.93 4.81
N ASN A 23 17.34 3.55 4.55
CA ASN A 23 16.48 2.85 5.50
C ASN A 23 15.73 1.68 4.85
N PRO A 24 16.41 0.74 4.16
CA PRO A 24 15.75 -0.23 3.28
C PRO A 24 14.72 -1.11 4.01
N ASN A 25 15.02 -1.52 5.25
CA ASN A 25 14.19 -2.44 6.03
C ASN A 25 13.06 -1.76 6.81
N LYS A 26 12.96 -0.43 6.78
CA LYS A 26 11.91 0.30 7.50
C LYS A 26 10.59 0.21 6.73
N ILE A 27 9.49 -0.01 7.44
CA ILE A 27 8.14 -0.05 6.87
C ILE A 27 7.82 1.33 6.28
N ALA A 28 7.46 1.35 5.00
CA ALA A 28 7.07 2.54 4.26
C ALA A 28 5.55 2.60 4.02
N VAL A 29 4.92 1.43 3.84
CA VAL A 29 3.48 1.31 3.55
C VAL A 29 2.89 0.18 4.38
N ILE A 30 1.70 0.42 4.93
CA ILE A 30 0.88 -0.60 5.58
C ILE A 30 -0.42 -0.72 4.79
N GLN A 31 -0.66 -1.88 4.20
CA GLN A 31 -1.93 -2.21 3.56
C GLN A 31 -2.84 -2.84 4.63
N ALA A 32 -3.87 -2.09 5.02
CA ALA A 32 -4.78 -2.44 6.11
C ALA A 32 -5.78 -3.57 5.73
N CYS A 33 -5.26 -4.76 5.45
CA CYS A 33 -6.07 -5.94 5.15
C CYS A 33 -6.68 -6.58 6.41
N GLY A 34 -6.01 -6.47 7.56
CA GLY A 34 -6.47 -7.01 8.84
C GLY A 34 -7.71 -6.29 9.36
N GLY A 35 -7.77 -4.96 9.23
CA GLY A 35 -8.95 -4.18 9.61
C GLY A 35 -10.22 -4.60 8.86
N LEU A 36 -10.09 -4.99 7.57
CA LEU A 36 -11.20 -5.49 6.77
C LEU A 36 -11.67 -6.88 7.21
N LYS A 37 -10.73 -7.77 7.59
CA LYS A 37 -11.06 -9.11 8.12
C LYS A 37 -11.79 -9.01 9.45
N ILE A 38 -11.29 -8.21 10.39
CA ILE A 38 -11.95 -7.95 11.68
C ILE A 38 -13.36 -7.41 11.43
N ALA A 39 -13.52 -6.41 10.56
CA ALA A 39 -14.83 -5.86 10.23
C ALA A 39 -15.79 -6.87 9.54
N LYS A 40 -15.26 -7.94 8.94
CA LYS A 40 -16.04 -8.99 8.27
C LYS A 40 -16.41 -10.12 9.24
N GLU A 41 -15.46 -10.61 10.03
CA GLU A 41 -15.67 -11.64 11.05
C GLU A 41 -16.72 -11.19 12.08
N PHE A 42 -16.65 -9.93 12.53
CA PHE A 42 -17.65 -9.39 13.45
C PHE A 42 -19.03 -9.18 12.82
N ARG A 43 -19.10 -8.87 11.51
CA ARG A 43 -20.39 -8.83 10.79
C ARG A 43 -21.05 -10.21 10.73
N LEU A 44 -20.24 -11.25 10.56
CA LEU A 44 -20.73 -12.63 10.56
C LEU A 44 -21.20 -13.04 11.97
N SER A 45 -20.44 -12.71 13.02
CA SER A 45 -20.83 -13.05 14.40
C SER A 45 -22.11 -12.36 14.88
N CYS A 46 -22.35 -11.10 14.48
CA CYS A 46 -23.59 -10.37 14.80
C CYS A 46 -24.82 -10.89 14.06
N SER A 47 -24.64 -11.59 12.94
CA SER A 47 -25.75 -12.17 12.18
C SER A 47 -26.26 -13.47 12.80
N GLU A 48 -25.47 -14.12 13.65
CA GLU A 48 -25.84 -15.39 14.30
C GLU A 48 -26.38 -15.19 15.73
N ASN A 49 -26.02 -14.11 16.42
CA ASN A 49 -26.52 -13.74 17.75
C ASN A 49 -26.79 -12.23 17.81
N GLY A 50 -28.02 -11.81 17.55
CA GLY A 50 -28.42 -10.39 17.51
C GLY A 50 -28.53 -9.73 18.90
N ASP A 51 -27.40 -9.56 19.58
CA ASP A 51 -27.33 -8.84 20.86
C ASP A 51 -26.78 -7.40 20.68
N GLN A 52 -27.55 -6.43 21.17
CA GLN A 52 -27.28 -4.98 21.10
C GLN A 52 -25.94 -4.61 21.77
N ASP A 53 -25.55 -5.34 22.83
CA ASP A 53 -24.27 -5.16 23.55
C ASP A 53 -23.05 -5.36 22.65
N THR A 54 -23.13 -6.31 21.71
CA THR A 54 -22.03 -6.62 20.78
C THR A 54 -21.80 -5.48 19.79
N ARG A 55 -22.86 -4.78 19.38
CA ARG A 55 -22.80 -3.62 18.49
C ARG A 55 -22.22 -2.39 19.16
N GLU A 56 -22.56 -2.17 20.43
CA GLU A 56 -22.06 -1.02 21.21
C GLU A 56 -20.56 -1.17 21.50
N LYS A 57 -20.11 -2.36 21.90
CA LYS A 57 -18.67 -2.68 22.05
C LYS A 57 -17.87 -2.50 20.76
N PHE A 58 -18.47 -2.82 19.61
CA PHE A 58 -17.82 -2.60 18.32
C PHE A 58 -17.68 -1.11 17.98
N GLN A 59 -18.74 -0.33 18.22
CA GLN A 59 -18.70 1.11 17.99
C GLN A 59 -17.66 1.79 18.90
N GLU A 60 -17.54 1.34 20.15
CA GLU A 60 -16.52 1.79 21.10
C GLU A 60 -15.10 1.40 20.65
N PHE A 61 -14.90 0.17 20.18
CA PHE A 61 -13.61 -0.30 19.66
C PHE A 61 -13.17 0.44 18.40
N ILE A 62 -14.08 0.73 17.46
CA ILE A 62 -13.76 1.49 16.26
C ILE A 62 -13.52 2.97 16.60
N SER A 63 -14.31 3.54 17.50
CA SER A 63 -14.16 4.95 17.90
C SER A 63 -12.85 5.18 18.66
N SER A 64 -12.49 4.29 19.59
CA SER A 64 -11.19 4.35 20.30
C SER A 64 -9.99 4.18 19.37
N LYS A 65 -10.15 3.50 18.22
CA LYS A 65 -9.08 3.34 17.21
C LYS A 65 -9.01 4.46 16.18
N ARG A 66 -10.06 5.26 16.01
CA ARG A 66 -10.07 6.41 15.08
C ARG A 66 -9.21 7.58 15.54
N GLU A 67 -8.91 7.66 16.84
CA GLU A 67 -8.18 8.78 17.44
C GLU A 67 -6.66 8.55 17.58
N SER A 68 -6.12 7.47 17.00
CA SER A 68 -4.68 7.20 17.09
C SER A 68 -3.88 7.92 15.99
N VAL A 69 -2.93 8.75 16.40
CA VAL A 69 -1.88 9.32 15.52
C VAL A 69 -0.94 8.22 14.99
N ASN A 70 -0.91 7.05 15.63
CA ASN A 70 -0.15 5.87 15.23
C ASN A 70 -1.11 4.68 15.08
N PRO A 71 -1.78 4.51 13.93
CA PRO A 71 -2.69 3.40 13.74
C PRO A 71 -1.93 2.09 13.97
N PRO A 72 -2.45 1.18 14.82
CA PRO A 72 -1.78 -0.09 15.07
C PRO A 72 -1.77 -0.93 13.79
N VAL A 73 -0.67 -1.65 13.57
CA VAL A 73 -0.59 -2.69 12.53
C VAL A 73 -1.41 -3.88 13.04
N TYR A 74 -2.46 -4.26 12.32
CA TYR A 74 -3.30 -5.39 12.68
C TYR A 74 -2.70 -6.71 12.21
N GLU A 75 -3.03 -7.78 12.91
CA GLU A 75 -2.79 -9.13 12.42
C GLU A 75 -3.48 -9.28 11.04
N CYS A 76 -2.72 -9.78 10.05
CA CYS A 76 -3.06 -9.81 8.62
C CYS A 76 -2.87 -8.52 7.80
N ASP A 77 -2.40 -7.41 8.37
CA ASP A 77 -1.95 -6.27 7.55
C ASP A 77 -0.68 -6.65 6.78
N GLN A 78 -0.61 -6.24 5.51
CA GLN A 78 0.61 -6.41 4.73
C GLN A 78 1.47 -5.17 4.89
N CYS A 79 2.72 -5.36 5.33
CA CYS A 79 3.68 -4.29 5.49
C CYS A 79 4.70 -4.37 4.36
N PHE A 80 4.98 -3.23 3.73
CA PHE A 80 6.00 -3.12 2.70
C PHE A 80 7.11 -2.17 3.16
N THR A 81 8.33 -2.65 3.02
CA THR A 81 9.57 -1.94 3.35
C THR A 81 9.95 -0.95 2.25
N PHE A 82 10.82 0.01 2.57
CA PHE A 82 11.36 0.93 1.56
C PHE A 82 12.03 0.20 0.41
N SER A 83 12.76 -0.90 0.66
CA SER A 83 13.40 -1.69 -0.41
C SER A 83 12.40 -2.35 -1.34
N GLU A 84 11.29 -2.86 -0.82
CA GLU A 84 10.24 -3.48 -1.63
C GLU A 84 9.53 -2.45 -2.50
N ILE A 85 9.19 -1.29 -1.92
CA ILE A 85 8.59 -0.18 -2.67
C ILE A 85 9.53 0.34 -3.74
N LEU A 86 10.82 0.51 -3.43
CA LEU A 86 11.80 0.96 -4.41
C LEU A 86 11.94 -0.02 -5.57
N SER A 87 12.04 -1.33 -5.27
CA SER A 87 12.12 -2.39 -6.28
C SER A 87 10.86 -2.43 -7.16
N ALA A 88 9.68 -2.21 -6.57
CA ALA A 88 8.42 -2.14 -7.31
C ALA A 88 8.37 -0.94 -8.26
N VAL A 89 8.81 0.24 -7.79
CA VAL A 89 8.89 1.46 -8.61
C VAL A 89 9.89 1.30 -9.75
N ASP A 90 11.07 0.74 -9.48
CA ASP A 90 12.11 0.50 -10.49
C ASP A 90 11.64 -0.51 -11.55
N SER A 91 11.02 -1.61 -11.10
CA SER A 91 10.44 -2.63 -11.98
C SER A 91 9.34 -2.04 -12.89
N LEU A 92 8.39 -1.29 -12.32
CA LEU A 92 7.33 -0.65 -13.08
C LEU A 92 7.90 0.38 -14.07
N SER A 93 8.83 1.22 -13.63
CA SER A 93 9.46 2.24 -14.48
C SER A 93 10.26 1.62 -15.62
N SER A 94 10.92 0.49 -15.39
CA SER A 94 11.61 -0.28 -16.43
C SER A 94 10.64 -0.84 -17.45
N ARG A 95 9.51 -1.41 -16.99
CA ARG A 95 8.49 -1.97 -17.87
C ARG A 95 7.82 -0.89 -18.73
N LEU A 96 7.47 0.24 -18.14
CA LEU A 96 6.90 1.38 -18.87
C LEU A 96 7.85 1.89 -19.95
N ARG A 97 9.15 2.03 -19.64
CA ARG A 97 10.16 2.41 -20.64
C ARG A 97 10.24 1.39 -21.77
N CYS A 98 10.32 0.10 -21.44
CA CYS A 98 10.33 -0.98 -22.42
C CYS A 98 9.13 -0.89 -23.39
N ILE A 99 7.92 -0.67 -22.87
CA ILE A 99 6.71 -0.50 -23.68
C ILE A 99 6.80 0.73 -24.59
N LEU A 100 7.26 1.87 -24.07
CA LEU A 100 7.41 3.11 -24.83
C LEU A 100 8.47 3.00 -25.94
N ASP A 101 9.49 2.18 -25.71
CA ASP A 101 10.54 1.86 -26.69
C ASP A 101 10.08 0.78 -27.72
N GLY A 102 8.82 0.34 -27.65
CA GLY A 102 8.24 -0.64 -28.58
C GLY A 102 8.45 -2.11 -28.19
N GLY A 103 8.92 -2.38 -26.97
CA GLY A 103 8.99 -3.72 -26.40
C GLY A 103 7.61 -4.27 -26.01
N ASP A 104 7.50 -5.60 -25.90
CA ASP A 104 6.26 -6.27 -25.46
C ASP A 104 6.34 -6.54 -23.94
N ASP A 105 5.30 -6.14 -23.19
CA ASP A 105 5.14 -6.52 -21.78
C ASP A 105 4.00 -7.56 -21.69
N PRO A 106 4.28 -8.79 -21.20
CA PRO A 106 3.26 -9.84 -21.09
C PRO A 106 2.09 -9.46 -20.17
N ASN A 107 2.26 -8.47 -19.29
CA ASN A 107 1.23 -7.99 -18.37
C ASN A 107 0.47 -6.78 -18.92
N LEU A 108 0.76 -6.33 -20.14
CA LEU A 108 0.04 -5.22 -20.75
C LEU A 108 -1.37 -5.70 -21.13
N VAL A 109 -2.38 -5.00 -20.62
CA VAL A 109 -3.77 -5.26 -21.02
C VAL A 109 -3.94 -4.79 -22.47
N LYS A 110 -3.87 -5.75 -23.40
CA LYS A 110 -4.09 -5.48 -24.83
C LYS A 110 -5.60 -5.30 -25.06
N PRO A 111 -6.02 -4.29 -25.84
CA PRO A 111 -7.42 -4.17 -26.23
C PRO A 111 -7.87 -5.45 -26.94
N SER A 112 -9.00 -6.01 -26.52
CA SER A 112 -9.59 -7.19 -27.14
C SER A 112 -9.94 -6.88 -28.60
N SER A 113 -9.36 -7.65 -29.52
CA SER A 113 -9.60 -7.53 -30.96
C SER A 113 -10.94 -8.16 -31.40
N VAL A 114 -11.79 -8.61 -30.48
CA VAL A 114 -13.08 -9.22 -30.83
C VAL A 114 -14.03 -8.09 -31.26
N PRO A 115 -14.42 -8.01 -32.54
CA PRO A 115 -15.47 -7.10 -32.95
C PRO A 115 -16.75 -7.57 -32.26
N ARG A 116 -17.42 -6.69 -31.50
CA ARG A 116 -18.80 -6.92 -31.10
C ARG A 116 -19.64 -6.89 -32.36
N THR A 117 -19.90 -8.06 -32.95
CA THR A 117 -20.98 -8.24 -33.91
C THR A 117 -22.28 -8.24 -33.11
N SER A 118 -23.01 -7.14 -33.17
CA SER A 118 -24.44 -7.08 -32.83
C SER A 118 -25.27 -7.64 -33.97
#